data_AF-L0J805-F1
#
_entry.id   AF-L0J805-F1
#
_cell.length_a   1.000
_cell.length_b   1.000
_cell.length_c   1.000
_cell.angle_alpha   90.00
_cell.angle_beta   90.00
_cell.angle_gamma   90.00
#
_symmetry.space_group_name_H-M   'P 1'
#
loop_
_entity.id
_entity.type
_entity.pdbx_description
1 polymer ?
#
loop_
_entity_poly.entity_id
_entity_poly.type
_entity_poly.pdbx_seq_one_letter_code
_entity_poly.pdbx_strand_id
1 'polypeptide(L)'
;MPEPTTAPAWHIQHAQVLDFGRILSAADTLTSAADVLDYLTTPDAFTREHDLWTQAGRPRPPCVDDLTEARTLGPGPAAAALWSRHRAAGIAWRAFCDLLDESAHTGRPLHVVVDGLAP
;
A
#
# COMPACT_ATOMS: atom_id res chain seq x y z
N MET A 1 36.26 -1.06 -10.67
CA MET A 1 35.08 -0.30 -10.25
C MET A 1 33.90 -1.26 -10.33
N PRO A 2 33.15 -1.53 -9.25
CA PRO A 2 31.89 -2.24 -9.38
C PRO A 2 30.90 -1.34 -10.13
N GLU A 3 30.28 -1.88 -11.18
CA GLU A 3 29.22 -1.19 -11.91
C GLU A 3 28.03 -0.95 -10.97
N PRO A 4 27.29 0.16 -11.10
CA PRO A 4 26.05 0.34 -10.36
C PRO A 4 25.08 -0.75 -10.83
N THR A 5 24.86 -1.76 -10.00
CA THR A 5 23.79 -2.73 -10.20
C THR A 5 22.47 -1.96 -10.11
N THR A 6 21.99 -1.43 -11.23
CA THR A 6 20.63 -0.88 -11.33
C THR A 6 19.69 -2.03 -11.00
N ALA A 7 19.10 -1.99 -9.81
CA ALA A 7 18.02 -2.89 -9.45
C ALA A 7 16.95 -2.81 -10.56
N PRO A 8 16.36 -3.94 -10.97
CA PRO A 8 15.31 -3.92 -11.97
C PRO A 8 14.18 -3.01 -11.50
N ALA A 9 13.65 -2.18 -12.40
CA ALA A 9 12.48 -1.36 -12.11
C ALA A 9 11.34 -2.22 -11.57
N TRP A 10 10.63 -1.72 -10.55
CA TRP A 10 9.56 -2.47 -9.90
C TRP A 10 8.36 -2.71 -10.84
N HIS A 11 8.27 -1.96 -11.94
CA HIS A 11 7.32 -2.15 -13.01
C HIS A 11 7.99 -2.58 -14.32
N ILE A 12 7.27 -3.42 -15.07
CA ILE A 12 7.56 -3.73 -16.47
C ILE A 12 6.34 -3.36 -17.33
N GLN A 13 5.14 -3.36 -16.74
CA GLN A 13 3.88 -3.13 -17.42
C GLN A 13 3.19 -1.87 -16.88
N HIS A 14 2.54 -1.13 -17.79
CA HIS A 14 1.77 0.07 -17.45
C HIS A 14 0.66 -0.21 -16.42
N ALA A 15 0.07 -1.42 -16.43
CA ALA A 15 -0.94 -1.81 -15.45
C ALA A 15 -0.42 -1.77 -14.00
N GLN A 16 0.86 -2.13 -13.78
CA GLN A 16 1.47 -2.10 -12.45
C GLN A 16 1.61 -0.66 -11.94
N VAL A 17 1.94 0.28 -12.84
CA VAL A 17 1.99 1.72 -12.54
C VAL A 17 0.61 2.22 -12.17
N LEU A 18 -0.42 1.93 -12.97
CA LEU A 18 -1.78 2.38 -12.64
C LEU A 18 -2.30 1.78 -11.32
N ASP A 19 -2.03 0.50 -11.06
CA ASP A 19 -2.48 -0.16 -9.85
C ASP A 19 -1.81 0.39 -8.60
N PHE A 20 -0.52 0.73 -8.67
CA PHE A 20 0.18 1.34 -7.55
C PHE A 20 -0.18 2.83 -7.39
N GLY A 21 -0.37 3.57 -8.50
CA GLY A 21 -0.88 4.95 -8.45
C GLY A 21 -2.25 5.06 -7.77
N ARG A 22 -3.14 4.07 -7.97
CA ARG A 22 -4.41 3.98 -7.23
C ARG A 22 -4.20 3.80 -5.72
N ILE A 23 -3.17 3.05 -5.32
CA ILE A 23 -2.82 2.86 -3.91
C ILE A 23 -2.29 4.15 -3.30
N LEU A 24 -1.37 4.83 -3.99
CA LEU A 24 -0.85 6.11 -3.52
C LEU A 24 -1.94 7.19 -3.46
N SER A 25 -2.87 7.19 -4.40
CA SER A 25 -4.02 8.12 -4.38
C SER A 25 -4.96 7.80 -3.20
N ALA A 26 -5.25 6.52 -2.95
CA ALA A 26 -6.10 6.11 -1.84
C ALA A 26 -5.46 6.35 -0.46
N ALA A 27 -4.13 6.43 -0.41
CA ALA A 27 -3.35 6.74 0.79
C ALA A 27 -3.07 8.24 0.93
N ASP A 28 -3.73 9.10 0.13
CA ASP A 28 -3.55 10.55 0.12
C ASP A 28 -2.09 10.99 -0.13
N THR A 29 -1.29 10.17 -0.81
CA THR A 29 0.08 10.52 -1.24
C THR A 29 0.07 11.29 -2.56
N LEU A 30 -0.82 10.94 -3.49
CA LEU A 30 -1.06 11.69 -4.73
C LEU A 30 -2.32 12.53 -4.56
N THR A 31 -2.17 13.74 -4.03
CA THR A 31 -3.30 14.59 -3.62
C THR A 31 -3.82 15.51 -4.73
N SER A 32 -3.02 15.74 -5.76
CA SER A 32 -3.33 16.64 -6.86
C SER A 32 -3.16 15.99 -8.23
N ALA A 33 -3.79 16.57 -9.25
CA ALA A 33 -3.60 16.14 -10.63
C ALA A 33 -2.13 16.31 -11.09
N ALA A 34 -1.40 17.28 -10.53
CA ALA A 34 0.01 17.46 -10.81
C ALA A 34 0.83 16.27 -10.27
N ASP A 35 0.60 15.87 -9.01
CA ASP A 35 1.29 14.73 -8.40
C ASP A 35 1.06 13.43 -9.20
N VAL A 36 -0.17 13.22 -9.68
CA VAL A 36 -0.51 12.07 -10.52
C VAL A 36 0.23 12.12 -11.85
N LEU A 37 0.33 13.29 -12.49
CA LEU A 37 1.09 13.43 -13.74
C LEU A 37 2.59 13.22 -13.51
N ASP A 38 3.14 13.73 -12.42
CA ASP A 38 4.54 13.53 -12.05
C ASP A 38 4.84 12.05 -11.80
N TYR A 39 3.95 11.36 -11.08
CA TYR A 39 4.00 9.91 -10.88
C TYR A 39 3.98 9.12 -12.19
N LEU A 40 3.05 9.45 -13.10
CA LEU A 40 2.94 8.75 -14.39
C LEU A 40 4.12 9.03 -15.32
N THR A 41 4.73 10.21 -15.20
CA THR A 41 5.90 10.61 -16.00
C THR A 41 7.17 9.94 -15.47
N THR A 42 7.32 9.86 -14.14
CA THR A 42 8.54 9.35 -13.49
C THR A 42 8.22 8.34 -12.37
N PRO A 43 7.64 7.17 -12.70
CA PRO A 43 7.22 6.19 -11.70
C PRO A 43 8.37 5.59 -10.88
N ASP A 44 9.59 5.56 -11.43
CA ASP A 44 10.79 5.09 -10.71
C ASP A 44 11.15 5.98 -9.52
N ALA A 45 10.73 7.26 -9.51
CA ALA A 45 10.91 8.15 -8.36
C ALA A 45 10.16 7.67 -7.12
N PHE A 46 9.14 6.81 -7.30
CA PHE A 46 8.30 6.25 -6.24
C PHE A 46 8.69 4.81 -5.87
N THR A 47 9.90 4.37 -6.23
CA THR A 47 10.42 3.03 -5.89
C THR A 47 10.39 2.78 -4.39
N ARG A 48 10.69 3.81 -3.59
CA ARG A 48 10.72 3.70 -2.14
C ARG A 48 9.33 3.42 -1.55
N GLU A 49 8.32 4.14 -2.01
CA GLU A 49 6.93 3.94 -1.62
C GLU A 49 6.46 2.54 -2.04
N HIS A 50 6.87 2.08 -3.23
CA HIS A 50 6.57 0.74 -3.70
C HIS A 50 7.23 -0.34 -2.82
N ASP A 51 8.46 -0.12 -2.39
CA ASP A 51 9.18 -1.02 -1.47
C ASP A 51 8.51 -1.07 -0.10
N LEU A 52 8.11 0.08 0.46
CA LEU A 52 7.33 0.15 1.71
C LEU A 52 6.00 -0.61 1.58
N TRP A 53 5.29 -0.42 0.47
CA TRP A 53 4.06 -1.14 0.18
C TRP A 53 4.27 -2.66 0.10
N THR A 54 5.35 -3.09 -0.55
CA THR A 54 5.71 -4.51 -0.66
C THR A 54 6.09 -5.09 0.70
N GLN A 55 6.88 -4.37 1.50
CA GLN A 55 7.30 -4.79 2.85
C GLN A 55 6.12 -4.88 3.82
N ALA A 56 5.13 -3.99 3.69
CA ALA A 56 3.88 -4.03 4.46
C ALA A 56 2.92 -5.15 4.02
N GLY A 57 3.30 -6.02 3.08
CA GLY A 57 2.46 -7.12 2.62
C GLY A 57 1.43 -6.72 1.56
N ARG A 58 1.67 -5.63 0.83
CA ARG A 58 0.81 -5.08 -0.22
C ARG A 58 -0.62 -4.79 0.24
N PRO A 59 -0.80 -4.02 1.33
CA PRO A 59 -2.13 -3.70 1.84
C PRO A 59 -2.95 -2.94 0.79
N ARG A 60 -4.25 -3.12 0.87
CA ARG A 60 -5.26 -2.45 0.03
C ARG A 60 -6.23 -1.69 0.96
N PRO A 61 -6.84 -0.59 0.49
CA PRO A 61 -7.87 0.07 1.27
C PRO A 61 -8.99 -0.91 1.59
N PRO A 62 -9.60 -0.81 2.78
CA PRO A 62 -10.63 -1.74 3.20
C PRO A 62 -11.84 -1.65 2.25
N CYS A 63 -12.29 -2.81 1.78
CA CYS A 63 -13.39 -2.90 0.82
C CYS A 63 -14.73 -2.54 1.49
N VAL A 64 -15.44 -1.54 0.96
CA VAL A 64 -16.77 -1.15 1.46
C VAL A 64 -17.81 -2.24 1.18
N ASP A 65 -17.64 -3.01 0.11
CA ASP A 65 -18.57 -4.07 -0.27
C ASP A 65 -18.58 -5.21 0.76
N ASP A 66 -17.46 -5.48 1.44
CA ASP A 66 -17.41 -6.45 2.54
C ASP A 66 -18.45 -6.13 3.62
N LEU A 67 -18.65 -4.84 3.92
CA LEU A 67 -19.62 -4.42 4.94
C LEU A 67 -21.05 -4.47 4.43
N THR A 68 -21.26 -4.11 3.16
CA THR A 68 -22.58 -4.17 2.52
C THR A 68 -23.06 -5.61 2.39
N GLU A 69 -22.17 -6.52 2.00
CA GLU A 69 -22.43 -7.96 1.93
C GLU A 69 -22.71 -8.53 3.33
N ALA A 70 -21.89 -8.18 4.33
CA ALA A 70 -22.09 -8.64 5.71
C ALA A 70 -23.46 -8.20 6.28
N ARG A 71 -23.91 -6.99 5.95
CA ARG A 71 -25.25 -6.50 6.34
C ARG A 71 -26.36 -7.28 5.66
N THR A 72 -26.17 -7.64 4.40
CA THR A 72 -27.16 -8.39 3.60
C THR A 72 -27.31 -9.84 4.08
N LEU A 73 -26.23 -10.47 4.52
CA LEU A 73 -26.23 -11.85 5.04
C LEU A 73 -26.91 -11.98 6.42
N GLY A 74 -27.02 -10.89 7.18
CA GLY A 74 -27.55 -10.91 8.55
C GLY A 74 -26.59 -11.59 9.56
N PRO A 75 -26.99 -11.72 10.84
CA PRO A 75 -26.14 -12.29 11.88
C PRO A 75 -25.78 -13.76 11.57
N GLY A 76 -24.48 -14.05 11.50
CA GLY A 76 -23.99 -15.39 11.23
C GLY A 76 -22.48 -15.45 11.04
N PRO A 77 -21.91 -16.66 10.97
CA PRO A 77 -20.46 -16.85 10.83
C PRO A 77 -19.91 -16.23 9.54
N ALA A 78 -20.67 -16.24 8.45
CA ALA A 78 -20.28 -15.62 7.18
C ALA A 78 -20.15 -14.09 7.30
N ALA A 79 -21.15 -13.43 7.89
CA ALA A 79 -21.07 -11.98 8.15
C ALA A 79 -19.93 -11.65 9.12
N ALA A 80 -19.73 -12.45 10.18
CA ALA A 80 -18.62 -12.25 11.12
C ALA A 80 -17.24 -12.35 10.44
N ALA A 81 -17.07 -13.28 9.50
CA ALA A 81 -15.84 -13.42 8.72
C ALA A 81 -15.58 -12.19 7.84
N LEU A 82 -16.61 -11.64 7.18
CA LEU A 82 -16.51 -10.41 6.40
C LEU A 82 -16.13 -9.20 7.28
N TRP A 83 -16.77 -9.03 8.44
CA TRP A 83 -16.41 -7.98 9.40
C TRP A 83 -14.97 -8.11 9.89
N SER A 84 -14.53 -9.34 10.17
CA SER A 84 -13.15 -9.62 10.60
C SER A 84 -12.15 -9.28 9.51
N ARG A 85 -12.41 -9.71 8.26
CA ARG A 85 -11.57 -9.40 7.10
C ARG A 85 -11.47 -7.90 6.85
N HIS A 86 -12.60 -7.19 6.85
CA HIS A 86 -12.62 -5.74 6.69
C HIS A 86 -11.81 -5.03 7.79
N ARG A 87 -11.95 -5.47 9.05
CA ARG A 87 -11.18 -4.92 10.17
C ARG A 87 -9.68 -5.16 10.01
N ALA A 88 -9.27 -6.38 9.68
CA ALA A 88 -7.87 -6.73 9.46
C ALA A 88 -7.25 -5.91 8.31
N ALA A 89 -7.98 -5.79 7.19
CA ALA A 89 -7.57 -4.94 6.07
C ALA A 89 -7.45 -3.48 6.49
N GLY A 90 -8.40 -2.97 7.28
CA GLY A 90 -8.36 -1.59 7.79
C GLY A 90 -7.18 -1.32 8.72
N ILE A 91 -6.77 -2.28 9.54
CA ILE A 91 -5.58 -2.16 10.40
C ILE A 91 -4.31 -2.12 9.55
N ALA A 92 -4.15 -3.07 8.62
CA ALA A 92 -2.98 -3.13 7.75
C ALA A 92 -2.86 -1.89 6.86
N TRP A 93 -3.99 -1.39 6.35
CA TRP A 93 -4.04 -0.18 5.54
C TRP A 93 -3.60 1.06 6.32
N ARG A 94 -4.11 1.26 7.55
CA ARG A 94 -3.71 2.40 8.40
C ARG A 94 -2.22 2.37 8.71
N ALA A 95 -1.68 1.22 9.10
CA ALA A 95 -0.26 1.08 9.37
C ALA A 95 0.60 1.44 8.15
N PHE A 96 0.14 1.10 6.94
CA PHE A 96 0.82 1.50 5.72
C PHE A 96 0.75 3.01 5.44
N CYS A 97 -0.41 3.64 5.65
CA CYS A 97 -0.53 5.10 5.56
C CYS A 97 0.41 5.79 6.55
N ASP A 98 0.47 5.32 7.80
CA ASP A 98 1.37 5.88 8.83
C ASP A 98 2.86 5.76 8.39
N LEU A 99 3.25 4.65 7.77
CA LEU A 99 4.60 4.46 7.22
C LEU A 99 4.91 5.41 6.05
N LEU A 100 3.93 5.68 5.19
CA LEU A 100 4.08 6.65 4.09
C LEU A 100 4.23 8.07 4.62
N ASP A 101 3.41 8.47 5.59
CA ASP A 101 3.48 9.78 6.23
C ASP A 101 4.82 10.00 6.94
N GLU A 102 5.29 9.00 7.68
CA GLU A 102 6.59 9.06 8.35
C GLU A 102 7.74 9.12 7.32
N SER A 103 7.62 8.38 6.22
CA SER A 103 8.60 8.39 5.12
C SER A 103 8.68 9.77 4.46
N ALA A 104 7.54 10.39 4.18
CA ALA A 104 7.44 11.73 3.59
C ALA A 104 7.96 12.82 4.55
N HIS A 105 7.69 12.68 5.85
CA HIS A 105 8.13 13.64 6.87
C HIS A 105 9.64 13.58 7.15
N THR A 106 10.23 12.38 7.16
CA THR A 106 11.63 12.19 7.56
C THR A 106 12.63 12.21 6.41
N GLY A 107 12.20 11.90 5.19
CA GLY A 107 13.08 11.74 4.02
C GLY A 107 14.09 10.58 4.14
N ARG A 108 14.09 9.81 5.24
CA ARG A 108 15.08 8.73 5.52
C ARG A 108 14.46 7.34 5.40
N PRO A 109 15.17 6.33 4.87
CA PRO A 109 14.62 4.98 4.73
C PRO A 109 14.19 4.44 6.10
N LEU A 110 12.89 4.18 6.25
CA LEU A 110 12.33 3.54 7.44
C LEU A 110 12.53 2.03 7.28
N HIS A 111 13.43 1.48 8.08
CA HIS A 111 13.48 0.04 8.28
C HIS A 111 12.35 -0.34 9.24
N VAL A 112 11.31 -0.98 8.73
CA VAL A 112 10.34 -1.66 9.59
C VAL A 112 11.10 -2.80 10.28
N VAL A 113 11.42 -2.60 11.55
CA VAL A 113 11.97 -3.65 12.41
C VAL A 113 10.86 -4.69 12.60
N VAL A 114 10.93 -5.79 11.86
CA VAL A 114 10.13 -6.98 12.13
C VAL A 114 10.71 -7.62 13.38
N ASP A 115 10.28 -7.15 14.55
CA ASP A 115 10.57 -7.82 15.80
C ASP A 115 9.55 -8.95 16.00
N GLY A 116 10.05 -10.18 15.98
CA GLY A 116 9.41 -11.34 16.59
C GLY A 116 8.63 -12.28 15.67
N LEU A 117 9.31 -13.33 15.19
CA LEU A 117 8.91 -14.72 15.50
C LEU A 117 10.07 -15.70 15.19
N ALA A 118 10.78 -16.12 16.23
CA ALA A 118 11.40 -17.45 16.28
C ALA A 118 10.38 -18.40 16.94
N PRO A 119 10.42 -19.71 16.64
CA PRO A 119 11.48 -20.58 17.16
C PRO A 119 12.46 -21.13 16.11
#